data_AF-A0A3B3H3Q3-F1
#
_entry.id   AF-A0A3B3H3Q3-F1
#
_cell.length_a   1.000
_cell.length_b   1.000
_cell.length_c   1.000
_cell.angle_alpha   90.00
_cell.angle_beta   90.00
_cell.angle_gamma   90.00
#
_symmetry.space_group_name_H-M   'P 1'
#
loop_
_entity.id
_entity.type
_entity.pdbx_description
1 polymer ?
#
loop_
_entity_poly.entity_id
_entity_poly.type
_entity_poly.pdbx_seq_one_letter_code
_entity_poly.pdbx_strand_id
1 'polypeptide(L)'
;MQANFVIATPAISCILNKNATEACKARVHYDDQNFYVAAVEGGEYVFKIMNSEDSKNPAITEVQTYAMSFLCQNGLPAQTVLPTVSGQQISLEEMDCGFGLQKYLVRLLTYLPGVTISKVPLIPNLLYEAGKMAATMDTVLQKMEHPNISILQREGFIWSLSNVPLLEAYIGPLDGDPLQELVKSIIHHYKTSVEPKRCHFRTCINHGDFNDLNVLVQADENGDYKISGILDFGDMNYGYYIHELAITIMYMMTEHPDPVQVGGPILAGWESVIPLNEMEKDCLYLLVMSRFCQSLVLARYSVTLHPENAEYLMITSRKGVGILKKLWKLGKKEVEKMWFKAAAEFSHTK
;
A
#
# COMPACT_ATOMS: atom_id res chain seq x y z
N MET A 1 -12.48 -29.28 -12.47
CA MET A 1 -12.75 -28.87 -13.85
C MET A 1 -11.94 -27.60 -14.07
N GLN A 2 -10.75 -27.73 -14.66
CA GLN A 2 -9.85 -26.59 -14.91
C GLN A 2 -10.40 -25.81 -16.10
N ALA A 3 -10.82 -24.57 -15.87
CA ALA A 3 -11.10 -23.64 -16.96
C ALA A 3 -9.76 -23.35 -17.67
N ASN A 4 -9.58 -23.92 -18.86
CA ASN A 4 -8.45 -23.64 -19.72
C ASN A 4 -8.65 -22.25 -20.36
N PHE A 5 -8.07 -21.20 -19.77
CA PHE A 5 -8.08 -19.87 -20.35
C PHE A 5 -7.03 -19.78 -21.46
N VAL A 6 -7.48 -19.87 -22.72
CA VAL A 6 -6.65 -19.56 -23.89
C VAL A 6 -6.45 -18.05 -23.97
N ILE A 7 -5.40 -17.51 -23.33
CA ILE A 7 -4.88 -16.19 -23.68
C ILE A 7 -3.99 -16.37 -24.90
N ALA A 8 -4.61 -16.51 -26.07
CA ALA A 8 -3.88 -16.39 -27.33
C ALA A 8 -3.44 -14.92 -27.48
N THR A 9 -2.32 -14.65 -28.12
CA THR A 9 -1.88 -13.29 -28.52
C THR A 9 -3.00 -12.45 -29.18
N PRO A 10 -3.91 -13.03 -30.01
CA PRO A 10 -5.09 -12.30 -30.48
C PRO A 10 -6.17 -12.02 -29.42
N ALA A 11 -6.18 -12.67 -28.26
CA ALA A 11 -7.08 -12.38 -27.13
C ALA A 11 -6.66 -11.08 -26.41
N ILE A 12 -5.37 -10.79 -26.31
CA ILE A 12 -4.86 -9.46 -25.89
C ILE A 12 -5.30 -8.42 -26.92
N SER A 13 -5.17 -8.72 -28.22
CA SER A 13 -5.73 -7.86 -29.27
C SER A 13 -7.26 -7.73 -29.17
N CYS A 14 -8.00 -8.75 -28.73
CA CYS A 14 -9.45 -8.75 -28.58
C CYS A 14 -9.92 -7.95 -27.36
N ILE A 15 -9.19 -8.00 -26.23
CA ILE A 15 -9.38 -7.13 -25.06
C ILE A 15 -9.09 -5.67 -25.46
N LEU A 16 -8.12 -5.43 -26.33
CA LEU A 16 -7.78 -4.10 -26.85
C LEU A 16 -8.68 -3.63 -28.03
N ASN A 17 -9.31 -4.53 -28.79
CA ASN A 17 -10.14 -4.21 -29.98
C ASN A 17 -11.65 -4.34 -29.79
N LYS A 18 -12.15 -4.99 -28.73
CA LYS A 18 -13.60 -5.08 -28.48
C LYS A 18 -14.00 -4.08 -27.41
N ASN A 19 -14.61 -2.98 -27.85
CA ASN A 19 -15.57 -2.13 -27.12
C ASN A 19 -15.68 -2.39 -25.61
N ALA A 20 -14.60 -2.09 -24.87
CA ALA A 20 -14.67 -1.79 -23.45
C ALA A 20 -15.17 -0.35 -23.35
N THR A 21 -16.43 -0.15 -23.73
CA THR A 21 -17.09 1.15 -23.59
C THR A 21 -17.31 1.39 -22.10
N GLU A 22 -16.52 2.35 -21.59
CA GLU A 22 -16.56 2.96 -20.27
C GLU A 22 -15.93 2.20 -19.08
N ALA A 23 -14.61 2.28 -18.95
CA ALA A 23 -13.96 2.91 -17.78
C ALA A 23 -12.43 2.93 -17.95
N CYS A 24 -11.84 4.10 -17.67
CA CYS A 24 -10.41 4.41 -17.53
C CYS A 24 -9.59 4.56 -18.82
N LYS A 25 -9.46 5.83 -19.24
CA LYS A 25 -8.38 6.33 -20.10
C LYS A 25 -7.04 5.79 -19.58
N ALA A 26 -6.25 5.13 -20.44
CA ALA A 26 -4.87 4.78 -20.17
C ALA A 26 -4.12 6.01 -19.63
N ARG A 27 -3.63 5.92 -18.39
CA ARG A 27 -2.84 6.96 -17.75
C ARG A 27 -1.42 6.42 -17.53
N VAL A 28 -0.56 6.81 -18.48
CA VAL A 28 0.90 6.95 -18.38
C VAL A 28 1.75 5.69 -18.26
N HIS A 29 2.98 5.80 -18.77
CA HIS A 29 4.05 4.81 -18.86
C HIS A 29 4.54 4.21 -17.52
N TYR A 30 4.25 4.88 -16.40
CA TYR A 30 4.78 4.53 -15.07
C TYR A 30 3.79 3.75 -14.16
N ASP A 31 2.49 3.72 -14.47
CA ASP A 31 1.49 3.01 -13.68
C ASP A 31 1.07 1.69 -14.35
N ASP A 32 0.71 0.70 -13.53
CA ASP A 32 0.15 -0.55 -14.01
C ASP A 32 -1.28 -0.34 -14.55
N GLN A 33 -1.63 -1.06 -15.62
CA GLN A 33 -2.98 -1.06 -16.18
C GLN A 33 -3.75 -2.27 -15.65
N ASN A 34 -4.91 -2.02 -15.05
CA ASN A 34 -5.78 -3.04 -14.47
C ASN A 34 -7.10 -3.10 -15.25
N PHE A 35 -7.42 -4.26 -15.80
CA PHE A 35 -8.65 -4.50 -16.55
C PHE A 35 -9.52 -5.49 -15.81
N TYR A 36 -10.77 -5.11 -15.54
CA TYR A 36 -11.78 -6.03 -15.07
C TYR A 36 -12.19 -6.98 -16.20
N VAL A 37 -12.18 -8.28 -15.94
CA VAL A 37 -12.53 -9.32 -16.91
C VAL A 37 -13.60 -10.21 -16.31
N ALA A 38 -14.79 -10.19 -16.92
CA ALA A 38 -15.86 -11.14 -16.63
C ALA A 38 -15.89 -12.22 -17.71
N ALA A 39 -15.75 -13.48 -17.31
CA ALA A 39 -15.85 -14.60 -18.23
C ALA A 39 -17.32 -14.94 -18.54
N VAL A 40 -17.59 -15.31 -19.80
CA VAL A 40 -18.95 -15.65 -20.27
C VAL A 40 -19.56 -16.82 -19.50
N GLU A 41 -18.72 -17.78 -19.09
CA GLU A 41 -19.10 -18.98 -18.34
C GLU A 41 -19.20 -18.73 -16.83
N GLY A 42 -19.01 -17.48 -16.38
CA GLY A 42 -18.91 -17.10 -14.97
C GLY A 42 -17.45 -17.02 -14.51
N GLY A 43 -17.22 -16.19 -13.49
CA GLY A 43 -15.89 -15.88 -12.98
C GLY A 43 -15.47 -14.45 -13.29
N GLU A 44 -14.89 -13.81 -12.28
CA GLU A 44 -14.45 -12.41 -12.31
C GLU A 44 -12.94 -12.36 -12.04
N TYR A 45 -12.23 -11.58 -12.85
CA TYR A 45 -10.77 -11.51 -12.84
C TYR A 45 -10.28 -10.08 -13.01
N VAL A 46 -9.02 -9.87 -12.69
CA VAL A 46 -8.26 -8.66 -13.02
C VAL A 46 -7.09 -9.05 -13.91
N PHE A 47 -7.08 -8.59 -15.15
CA PHE A 47 -5.92 -8.68 -16.01
C PHE A 47 -5.03 -7.46 -15.76
N LYS A 48 -3.82 -7.69 -15.23
CA LYS A 48 -2.86 -6.63 -14.90
C LYS A 48 -1.75 -6.64 -15.94
N ILE A 49 -1.50 -5.48 -16.54
CA ILE A 49 -0.32 -5.17 -17.35
C ILE A 49 0.56 -4.28 -16.48
N MET A 50 1.73 -4.77 -16.09
CA MET A 50 2.65 -4.00 -15.28
C MET A 50 3.27 -2.87 -16.08
N ASN A 51 3.69 -1.80 -15.42
CA ASN A 51 4.44 -0.73 -16.07
C ASN A 51 5.77 -1.24 -16.64
N SER A 52 6.34 -0.51 -17.57
CA SER A 52 7.52 -0.96 -18.33
C SER A 52 8.79 -1.05 -17.48
N GLU A 53 8.90 -0.27 -16.40
CA GLU A 53 10.08 -0.26 -15.53
C GLU A 53 10.08 -1.50 -14.63
N ASP A 54 8.96 -1.76 -13.95
CA ASP A 54 8.82 -2.96 -13.12
C ASP A 54 8.88 -4.24 -13.96
N SER A 55 8.44 -4.18 -15.22
CA SER A 55 8.55 -5.29 -16.17
C SER A 55 10.00 -5.71 -16.48
N LYS A 56 10.99 -4.86 -16.18
CA LYS A 56 12.42 -5.20 -16.30
C LYS A 56 12.90 -6.13 -15.18
N ASN A 57 12.12 -6.27 -14.11
CA ASN A 57 12.46 -7.11 -12.96
C ASN A 57 11.40 -8.20 -12.74
N PRO A 58 11.44 -9.31 -13.51
CA PRO A 58 10.48 -10.40 -13.33
C PRO A 58 10.59 -11.06 -11.96
N ALA A 59 11.79 -11.12 -11.36
CA ALA A 59 12.01 -11.78 -10.07
C ALA A 59 11.25 -11.12 -8.91
N ILE A 60 11.17 -9.79 -8.86
CA ILE A 60 10.34 -9.11 -7.85
C ILE A 60 8.86 -9.38 -8.07
N THR A 61 8.40 -9.37 -9.33
CA THR A 61 7.00 -9.67 -9.68
C THR A 61 6.61 -11.10 -9.30
N GLU A 62 7.51 -12.07 -9.50
CA GLU A 62 7.32 -13.45 -9.06
C GLU A 62 7.15 -13.55 -7.54
N VAL A 63 8.02 -12.88 -6.76
CA VAL A 63 7.91 -12.86 -5.29
C VAL A 63 6.60 -12.21 -4.84
N GLN A 64 6.19 -11.10 -5.44
CA GLN A 64 4.91 -10.44 -5.15
C GLN A 64 3.73 -11.36 -5.48
N THR A 65 3.80 -12.06 -6.61
CA THR A 65 2.76 -13.02 -7.05
C THR A 65 2.65 -14.22 -6.12
N TYR A 66 3.80 -14.71 -5.66
CA TYR A 66 3.87 -15.75 -4.65
C TYR A 66 3.30 -15.28 -3.31
N ALA A 67 3.65 -14.08 -2.85
CA ALA A 67 3.16 -13.51 -1.58
C ALA A 67 1.64 -13.40 -1.54
N MET A 68 1.02 -12.94 -2.62
CA MET A 68 -0.44 -12.90 -2.77
C MET A 68 -1.07 -14.30 -2.58
N SER A 69 -0.52 -15.30 -3.26
CA SER A 69 -1.01 -16.69 -3.16
C SER A 69 -0.77 -17.28 -1.77
N PHE A 70 0.39 -16.99 -1.16
CA PHE A 70 0.76 -17.44 0.17
C PHE A 70 -0.17 -16.87 1.25
N LEU A 71 -0.51 -15.58 1.16
CA LEU A 71 -1.48 -14.94 2.05
C LEU A 71 -2.86 -15.57 1.93
N CYS A 72 -3.35 -15.79 0.70
CA CYS A 72 -4.63 -16.45 0.45
C CYS A 72 -4.68 -17.86 1.05
N GLN A 73 -3.62 -18.66 0.86
CA GLN A 73 -3.50 -20.01 1.43
C GLN A 73 -3.45 -20.01 2.96
N ASN A 74 -3.02 -18.91 3.58
CA ASN A 74 -3.00 -18.72 5.03
C ASN A 74 -4.24 -17.96 5.55
N GLY A 75 -5.31 -17.88 4.76
CA GLY A 75 -6.61 -17.38 5.18
C GLY A 75 -6.78 -15.85 5.13
N LEU A 76 -5.84 -15.12 4.52
CA LEU A 76 -5.98 -13.68 4.33
C LEU A 76 -6.62 -13.37 2.97
N PRO A 77 -7.41 -12.29 2.86
CA PRO A 77 -8.13 -11.99 1.63
C PRO A 77 -7.20 -11.31 0.61
N ALA A 78 -6.32 -12.08 -0.03
CA ALA A 78 -5.43 -11.62 -1.10
C ALA A 78 -5.82 -12.24 -2.44
N GLN A 79 -5.40 -11.59 -3.54
CA GLN A 79 -5.62 -12.13 -4.88
C GLN A 79 -4.82 -13.42 -5.08
N THR A 80 -5.25 -14.27 -6.02
CA THR A 80 -4.44 -15.41 -6.49
C THR A 80 -4.24 -15.31 -7.99
N VAL A 81 -3.10 -15.80 -8.46
CA VAL A 81 -2.77 -15.78 -9.88
C VAL A 81 -3.34 -17.00 -10.59
N LEU A 82 -3.92 -16.76 -11.77
CA LEU A 82 -4.31 -17.82 -12.68
C LEU A 82 -3.18 -18.06 -13.69
N PRO A 83 -2.71 -19.31 -13.83
CA PRO A 83 -1.66 -19.62 -14.79
C PRO A 83 -2.16 -19.50 -16.23
N THR A 84 -1.23 -19.22 -17.14
CA THR A 84 -1.44 -19.30 -18.59
C THR A 84 -1.70 -20.74 -19.04
N VAL A 85 -2.11 -20.93 -20.29
CA VAL A 85 -2.20 -22.28 -20.90
C VAL A 85 -0.89 -23.07 -20.88
N SER A 86 0.24 -22.38 -20.80
CA SER A 86 1.57 -22.99 -20.69
C SER A 86 2.00 -23.21 -19.23
N GLY A 87 1.12 -22.94 -18.27
CA GLY A 87 1.34 -23.14 -16.84
C GLY A 87 2.16 -22.04 -16.16
N GLN A 88 2.51 -20.96 -16.87
CA GLN A 88 3.28 -19.84 -16.31
C GLN A 88 2.37 -18.90 -15.53
N GLN A 89 2.83 -18.36 -14.41
CA GLN A 89 2.03 -17.41 -13.61
C GLN A 89 2.06 -15.98 -14.16
N ILE A 90 3.15 -15.63 -14.86
CA ILE A 90 3.39 -14.32 -15.45
C ILE A 90 3.88 -14.56 -16.88
N SER A 91 3.48 -13.70 -17.82
CA SER A 91 4.00 -13.72 -19.19
C SER A 91 4.66 -12.38 -19.53
N LEU A 92 5.74 -12.40 -20.30
CA LEU A 92 6.36 -11.19 -20.84
C LEU A 92 5.88 -11.00 -22.28
N GLU A 93 5.06 -9.99 -22.49
CA GLU A 93 4.41 -9.72 -23.78
C GLU A 93 4.91 -8.42 -24.38
N GLU A 94 5.09 -8.40 -25.70
CA GLU A 94 5.48 -7.20 -26.44
C GLU A 94 4.24 -6.55 -27.06
N MET A 95 3.94 -5.30 -26.66
CA MET A 95 2.75 -4.58 -27.12
C MET A 95 2.96 -3.07 -27.08
N ASP A 96 2.13 -2.32 -27.81
CA ASP A 96 2.09 -0.86 -27.74
C ASP A 96 0.93 -0.42 -26.85
N CYS A 97 1.28 0.12 -25.68
CA CYS A 97 0.34 0.65 -24.70
C CYS A 97 0.20 2.18 -24.77
N GLY A 98 0.46 2.79 -25.93
CA GLY A 98 0.42 4.23 -26.16
C GLY A 98 1.78 4.94 -26.03
N PHE A 99 2.85 4.16 -25.86
CA PHE A 99 4.22 4.66 -25.70
C PHE A 99 5.20 3.93 -26.63
N GLY A 100 4.70 3.40 -27.74
CA GLY A 100 5.46 2.56 -28.65
C GLY A 100 5.59 1.13 -28.15
N LEU A 101 6.17 0.28 -28.98
CA LEU A 101 6.33 -1.14 -28.70
C LEU A 101 7.30 -1.36 -27.54
N GLN A 102 6.80 -1.95 -26.46
CA GLN A 102 7.58 -2.26 -25.25
C GLN A 102 7.21 -3.64 -24.71
N LYS A 103 8.05 -4.17 -23.82
CA LYS A 103 7.80 -5.44 -23.15
C LYS A 103 7.20 -5.20 -21.77
N TYR A 104 6.10 -5.89 -21.51
CA TYR A 104 5.34 -5.77 -20.28
C TYR A 104 5.12 -7.15 -19.65
N LEU A 105 5.33 -7.24 -18.34
CA LEU A 105 4.87 -8.39 -17.58
C LEU A 105 3.35 -8.30 -17.43
N VAL A 106 2.66 -9.39 -17.74
CA VAL A 106 1.21 -9.50 -17.61
C VAL A 106 0.85 -10.69 -16.74
N ARG A 107 -0.22 -10.55 -15.96
CA ARG A 107 -0.77 -11.62 -15.13
C ARG A 107 -2.28 -11.50 -15.03
N LEU A 108 -2.94 -12.64 -14.85
CA LEU A 108 -4.38 -12.71 -14.57
C LEU A 108 -4.58 -13.06 -13.10
N LEU A 109 -5.34 -12.24 -12.39
CA LEU A 109 -5.60 -12.38 -10.96
C LEU A 109 -7.09 -12.65 -10.70
N THR A 110 -7.41 -13.36 -9.63
CA THR A 110 -8.80 -13.43 -9.13
C THR A 110 -9.30 -12.04 -8.76
N TYR A 111 -10.56 -11.76 -9.05
CA TYR A 111 -11.23 -10.57 -8.55
C TYR A 111 -11.57 -10.73 -7.07
N LEU A 112 -11.37 -9.68 -6.28
CA LEU A 112 -11.81 -9.61 -4.88
C LEU A 112 -13.01 -8.67 -4.79
N PRO A 113 -14.16 -9.11 -4.26
CA PRO A 113 -15.33 -8.27 -4.16
C PRO A 113 -15.21 -7.28 -2.99
N GLY A 114 -15.85 -6.13 -3.13
CA GLY A 114 -15.89 -5.09 -2.10
C GLY A 114 -15.67 -3.70 -2.67
N VAL A 115 -15.66 -2.73 -1.77
CA VAL A 115 -15.31 -1.33 -2.07
C VAL A 115 -14.06 -0.95 -1.30
N THR A 116 -13.30 0.03 -1.78
CA THR A 116 -12.14 0.54 -1.04
C THR A 116 -12.57 1.08 0.32
N ILE A 117 -11.74 0.88 1.35
CA ILE A 117 -12.05 1.30 2.71
C ILE A 117 -12.25 2.82 2.82
N SER A 118 -11.64 3.60 1.92
CA SER A 118 -11.89 5.05 1.76
C SER A 118 -13.33 5.42 1.40
N LYS A 119 -14.14 4.48 0.93
CA LYS A 119 -15.55 4.72 0.53
C LYS A 119 -16.55 4.47 1.65
N VAL A 120 -16.11 4.08 2.84
CA VAL A 120 -16.99 3.75 3.96
C VAL A 120 -16.61 4.55 5.21
N PRO A 121 -17.54 4.78 6.15
CA PRO A 121 -17.21 5.41 7.42
C PRO A 121 -16.21 4.57 8.21
N LEU A 122 -15.06 5.15 8.56
CA LEU A 122 -14.03 4.52 9.39
C LEU A 122 -14.42 4.55 10.88
N ILE A 123 -15.40 3.72 11.26
CA ILE A 123 -15.80 3.55 12.66
C ILE A 123 -14.70 2.84 13.47
N PRO A 124 -14.66 3.01 14.81
CA PRO A 124 -13.58 2.45 15.64
C PRO A 124 -13.35 0.94 15.47
N ASN A 125 -14.40 0.14 15.26
CA ASN A 125 -14.26 -1.29 15.01
C ASN A 125 -13.53 -1.60 13.71
N LEU A 126 -13.83 -0.88 12.62
CA LEU A 126 -13.17 -1.09 11.33
C LEU A 126 -11.69 -0.67 11.39
N LEU A 127 -11.39 0.42 12.11
CA LEU A 127 -10.01 0.85 12.38
C LEU A 127 -9.23 -0.20 13.19
N TYR A 128 -9.85 -0.79 14.21
CA TYR A 128 -9.26 -1.91 14.94
C TYR A 128 -8.99 -3.11 14.03
N GLU A 129 -9.95 -3.52 13.20
CA GLU A 129 -9.75 -4.62 12.27
C GLU A 129 -8.65 -4.31 11.23
N ALA A 130 -8.51 -3.05 10.78
CA ALA A 130 -7.41 -2.64 9.91
C ALA A 130 -6.03 -2.81 10.57
N GLY A 131 -5.87 -2.36 11.81
CA GLY A 131 -4.62 -2.56 12.55
C GLY A 131 -4.31 -4.04 12.80
N LYS A 132 -5.33 -4.82 13.15
CA LYS A 132 -5.20 -6.28 13.36
C LYS A 132 -4.84 -7.00 12.05
N MET A 133 -5.47 -6.64 10.94
CA MET A 133 -5.21 -7.24 9.63
C MET A 133 -3.77 -6.95 9.16
N ALA A 134 -3.31 -5.70 9.29
CA ALA A 134 -1.94 -5.33 8.92
C ALA A 134 -0.90 -6.10 9.73
N ALA A 135 -1.07 -6.21 11.05
CA ALA A 135 -0.17 -7.00 11.91
C ALA A 135 -0.22 -8.51 11.58
N THR A 136 -1.41 -9.04 11.30
CA THR A 136 -1.59 -10.44 10.90
C THR A 136 -0.89 -10.73 9.57
N MET A 137 -1.03 -9.82 8.59
CA MET A 137 -0.38 -9.90 7.29
C MET A 137 1.13 -9.97 7.43
N ASP A 138 1.75 -9.04 8.16
CA ASP A 138 3.20 -9.05 8.36
C ASP A 138 3.68 -10.32 9.08
N THR A 139 2.90 -10.81 10.07
CA THR A 139 3.22 -12.07 10.78
C THR A 139 3.17 -13.29 9.86
N VAL A 140 2.23 -13.31 8.93
CA VAL A 140 2.11 -14.39 7.93
C VAL A 140 3.25 -14.27 6.93
N LEU A 141 3.46 -13.09 6.33
CA LEU A 141 4.55 -12.86 5.37
C LEU A 141 5.93 -13.16 5.95
N GLN A 142 6.15 -12.95 7.25
CA GLN A 142 7.42 -13.29 7.91
C GLN A 142 7.75 -14.79 7.88
N LYS A 143 6.75 -15.66 7.68
CA LYS A 143 6.92 -17.12 7.53
C LYS A 143 7.09 -17.55 6.08
N MET A 144 7.01 -16.61 5.13
CA MET A 144 7.13 -16.89 3.70
C MET A 144 8.56 -17.30 3.36
N GLU A 145 8.71 -18.39 2.62
CA GLU A 145 9.98 -18.83 2.05
C GLU A 145 9.90 -18.76 0.52
N HIS A 146 10.89 -18.15 -0.12
CA HIS A 146 10.96 -18.08 -1.57
C HIS A 146 12.43 -18.01 -2.03
N PRO A 147 12.84 -18.69 -3.12
CA PRO A 147 14.23 -18.66 -3.60
C PRO A 147 14.77 -17.25 -3.86
N ASN A 148 13.90 -16.36 -4.36
CA ASN A 148 14.24 -14.97 -4.68
C ASN A 148 13.85 -13.97 -3.57
N ILE A 149 13.53 -14.40 -2.35
CA ILE A 149 12.99 -13.51 -1.30
C ILE A 149 13.90 -12.32 -0.97
N SER A 150 15.22 -12.50 -1.11
CA SER A 150 16.22 -11.45 -0.90
C SER A 150 16.07 -10.24 -1.84
N ILE A 151 15.37 -10.38 -2.97
CA ILE A 151 15.08 -9.25 -3.88
C ILE A 151 14.23 -8.16 -3.20
N LEU A 152 13.52 -8.49 -2.11
CA LEU A 152 12.79 -7.53 -1.30
C LEU A 152 13.72 -6.61 -0.47
N GLN A 153 15.03 -6.88 -0.44
CA GLN A 153 16.04 -5.94 0.06
C GLN A 153 16.31 -4.89 -1.02
N ARG A 154 15.36 -3.98 -1.19
CA ARG A 154 15.38 -2.97 -2.25
C ARG A 154 16.19 -1.75 -1.80
N GLU A 155 17.49 -1.78 -2.05
CA GLU A 155 18.40 -0.67 -1.71
C GLU A 155 17.90 0.65 -2.34
N GLY A 156 17.83 1.71 -1.53
CA GLY A 156 17.37 3.02 -1.98
C GLY A 156 15.90 3.10 -2.39
N PHE A 157 15.09 2.06 -2.16
CA PHE A 157 13.67 2.09 -2.50
C PHE A 157 12.94 3.22 -1.76
N ILE A 158 12.53 4.23 -2.51
CA ILE A 158 12.11 5.51 -1.95
C ILE A 158 10.84 5.42 -1.10
N TRP A 159 10.03 4.37 -1.28
CA TRP A 159 8.82 4.11 -0.49
C TRP A 159 9.06 3.29 0.79
N SER A 160 10.26 2.72 0.99
CA SER A 160 10.63 2.15 2.29
C SER A 160 10.80 3.24 3.33
N LEU A 161 10.14 3.10 4.49
CA LEU A 161 10.30 4.08 5.59
C LEU A 161 11.72 4.14 6.16
N SER A 162 12.54 3.10 5.93
CA SER A 162 13.98 3.16 6.23
C SER A 162 14.68 4.30 5.50
N ASN A 163 14.18 4.67 4.31
CA ASN A 163 14.82 5.57 3.36
C ASN A 163 14.27 7.01 3.38
N VAL A 164 13.56 7.41 4.45
CA VAL A 164 13.07 8.78 4.66
C VAL A 164 14.15 9.87 4.43
N PRO A 165 15.42 9.69 4.82
CA PRO A 165 16.48 10.65 4.49
C PRO A 165 16.64 10.99 3.01
N LEU A 166 16.31 10.07 2.10
CA LEU A 166 16.42 10.28 0.66
C LEU A 166 15.47 11.36 0.16
N LEU A 167 14.41 11.68 0.91
CA LEU A 167 13.45 12.74 0.56
C LEU A 167 14.11 14.11 0.40
N GLU A 168 15.28 14.35 1.00
CA GLU A 168 16.05 15.59 0.81
C GLU A 168 16.38 15.87 -0.67
N ALA A 169 16.53 14.83 -1.50
CA ALA A 169 16.75 15.01 -2.93
C ALA A 169 15.47 15.42 -3.70
N TYR A 170 14.30 15.30 -3.08
CA TYR A 170 12.99 15.47 -3.73
C TYR A 170 12.22 16.70 -3.22
N ILE A 171 12.79 17.51 -2.33
CA ILE A 171 12.09 18.67 -1.72
C ILE A 171 11.99 19.91 -2.62
N GLY A 172 12.68 19.95 -3.77
CA GLY A 172 12.69 21.12 -4.66
C GLY A 172 11.30 21.64 -5.07
N PRO A 173 10.32 20.77 -5.39
CA PRO A 173 8.93 21.19 -5.66
C PRO A 173 8.19 21.85 -4.48
N LEU A 174 8.81 21.94 -3.30
CA LEU A 174 8.29 22.66 -2.12
C LEU A 174 8.87 24.08 -1.98
N ASP A 175 9.74 24.53 -2.88
CA ASP A 175 10.40 25.84 -2.77
C ASP A 175 9.38 26.98 -2.61
N GLY A 176 9.57 27.79 -1.56
CA GLY A 176 8.66 28.88 -1.19
C GLY A 176 7.41 28.46 -0.39
N ASP A 177 7.15 27.17 -0.21
CA ASP A 177 6.07 26.66 0.64
C ASP A 177 6.55 26.48 2.09
N PRO A 178 5.86 27.03 3.11
CA PRO A 178 6.15 26.76 4.52
C PRO A 178 6.18 25.27 4.90
N LEU A 179 5.56 24.39 4.11
CA LEU A 179 5.66 22.94 4.26
C LEU A 179 7.09 22.43 4.12
N GLN A 180 7.94 23.08 3.33
CA GLN A 180 9.32 22.65 3.12
C GLN A 180 10.11 22.59 4.42
N GLU A 181 10.01 23.62 5.25
CA GLU A 181 10.72 23.70 6.54
C GLU A 181 10.20 22.66 7.54
N LEU A 182 8.90 22.37 7.51
CA LEU A 182 8.31 21.29 8.30
C LEU A 182 8.85 19.92 7.86
N VAL A 183 8.89 19.65 6.55
CA VAL A 183 9.45 18.41 5.99
C VAL A 183 10.93 18.25 6.38
N LYS A 184 11.75 19.29 6.20
CA LYS A 184 13.17 19.28 6.62
C LYS A 184 13.32 18.99 8.11
N SER A 185 12.48 19.62 8.95
CA SER A 185 12.49 19.40 10.40
C SER A 185 12.17 17.94 10.73
N ILE A 186 11.16 17.35 10.10
CA ILE A 186 10.78 15.94 10.32
C ILE A 186 11.88 14.98 9.86
N ILE A 187 12.51 15.22 8.70
CA ILE A 187 13.66 14.43 8.23
C ILE A 187 14.82 14.52 9.23
N HIS A 188 15.10 15.72 9.73
CA HIS A 188 16.12 15.91 10.76
C HIS A 188 15.79 15.14 12.06
N HIS A 189 14.54 15.21 12.52
CA HIS A 189 14.11 14.43 13.69
C HIS A 189 14.19 12.92 13.44
N TYR A 190 13.84 12.44 12.24
CA TYR A 190 13.98 11.04 11.87
C TYR A 190 15.45 10.59 12.01
N LYS A 191 16.38 11.34 11.39
CA LYS A 191 17.83 11.10 11.46
C LYS A 191 18.37 11.04 12.89
N THR A 192 17.90 11.94 13.75
CA THR A 192 18.42 12.08 15.12
C THR A 192 17.71 11.22 16.17
N SER A 193 16.49 10.77 15.90
CA SER A 193 15.64 10.11 16.92
C SER A 193 15.20 8.69 16.55
N VAL A 194 15.07 8.37 15.25
CA VAL A 194 14.61 7.06 14.76
C VAL A 194 15.80 6.19 14.35
N GLU A 195 16.68 6.69 13.49
CA GLU A 195 17.80 5.88 12.98
C GLU A 195 18.70 5.30 14.07
N PRO A 196 19.05 6.04 15.14
CA PRO A 196 19.87 5.49 16.21
C PRO A 196 19.21 4.34 16.97
N LYS A 197 17.87 4.22 16.91
CA LYS A 197 17.09 3.16 17.59
C LYS A 197 16.73 1.99 16.68
N ARG A 198 17.00 2.10 15.38
CA ARG A 198 16.59 1.14 14.34
C ARG A 198 17.06 -0.28 14.63
N CYS A 199 18.25 -0.45 15.23
CA CYS A 199 18.77 -1.77 15.60
C CYS A 199 17.93 -2.52 16.65
N HIS A 200 17.01 -1.83 17.33
CA HIS A 200 16.07 -2.42 18.29
C HIS A 200 14.70 -2.74 17.69
N PHE A 201 14.43 -2.34 16.44
CA PHE A 201 13.16 -2.64 15.79
C PHE A 201 13.15 -4.09 15.30
N ARG A 202 11.98 -4.72 15.36
CA ARG A 202 11.81 -6.08 14.85
C ARG A 202 11.57 -6.03 13.34
N THR A 203 12.36 -6.79 12.61
CA THR A 203 12.28 -6.87 11.14
C THR A 203 11.08 -7.69 10.70
N CYS A 204 10.53 -7.33 9.54
CA CYS A 204 9.53 -8.12 8.84
C CYS A 204 9.62 -7.91 7.32
N ILE A 205 8.81 -8.66 6.58
CA ILE A 205 8.47 -8.33 5.19
C ILE A 205 7.21 -7.49 5.23
N ASN A 206 7.34 -6.21 4.86
CA ASN A 206 6.22 -5.29 4.78
C ASN A 206 5.49 -5.47 3.43
N HIS A 207 4.18 -5.29 3.45
CA HIS A 207 3.43 -4.97 2.23
C HIS A 207 3.89 -3.61 1.68
N GLY A 208 4.15 -2.65 2.56
CA GLY A 208 4.73 -1.34 2.26
C GLY A 208 3.72 -0.31 1.76
N ASP A 209 2.46 -0.71 1.59
CA ASP A 209 1.41 0.15 1.04
C ASP A 209 -0.01 -0.30 1.44
N PHE A 210 -0.18 -0.75 2.69
CA PHE A 210 -1.49 -1.03 3.27
C PHE A 210 -2.27 0.29 3.50
N ASN A 211 -2.83 0.83 2.41
CA ASN A 211 -3.46 2.15 2.36
C ASN A 211 -4.98 2.09 2.12
N ASP A 212 -5.63 3.25 2.12
CA ASP A 212 -7.08 3.41 2.04
C ASP A 212 -7.70 3.05 0.68
N LEU A 213 -6.87 2.91 -0.37
CA LEU A 213 -7.27 2.48 -1.71
C LEU A 213 -6.99 0.99 -1.97
N ASN A 214 -6.05 0.41 -1.23
CA ASN A 214 -5.60 -0.98 -1.40
C ASN A 214 -6.26 -1.97 -0.43
N VAL A 215 -7.04 -1.47 0.52
CA VAL A 215 -7.86 -2.30 1.42
C VAL A 215 -9.31 -2.27 0.95
N LEU A 216 -9.86 -3.44 0.64
CA LEU A 216 -11.27 -3.62 0.31
C LEU A 216 -12.07 -4.04 1.54
N VAL A 217 -13.32 -3.60 1.59
CA VAL A 217 -14.30 -3.96 2.60
C VAL A 217 -15.64 -4.36 1.99
N GLN A 218 -16.35 -5.21 2.73
CA GLN A 218 -17.74 -5.57 2.47
C GLN A 218 -18.58 -5.39 3.72
N ALA A 219 -19.83 -5.00 3.52
CA ALA A 219 -20.80 -5.00 4.60
C ALA A 219 -21.08 -6.46 5.02
N ASP A 220 -21.12 -6.71 6.32
CA ASP A 220 -21.59 -7.95 6.91
C ASP A 220 -23.11 -7.90 7.14
N GLU A 221 -23.66 -8.99 7.66
CA GLU A 221 -25.11 -9.14 7.90
C GLU A 221 -25.69 -8.10 8.87
N ASN A 222 -24.85 -7.50 9.72
CA ASN A 222 -25.26 -6.48 10.69
C ASN A 222 -25.12 -5.06 10.12
N GLY A 223 -24.62 -4.92 8.89
CA GLY A 223 -24.32 -3.62 8.28
C GLY A 223 -22.99 -3.02 8.72
N ASP A 224 -22.16 -3.76 9.47
CA ASP A 224 -20.78 -3.39 9.77
C ASP A 224 -19.87 -3.76 8.59
N TYR A 225 -18.69 -3.16 8.49
CA TYR A 225 -17.74 -3.47 7.42
C TYR A 225 -16.64 -4.42 7.90
N LYS A 226 -16.30 -5.42 7.08
CA LYS A 226 -15.15 -6.31 7.27
C LYS A 226 -14.21 -6.22 6.08
N ILE A 227 -12.91 -6.37 6.35
CA ILE A 227 -11.90 -6.40 5.30
C ILE A 227 -12.11 -7.65 4.44
N SER A 228 -12.33 -7.42 3.14
CA SER A 228 -12.63 -8.44 2.14
C SER A 228 -11.53 -8.57 1.09
N GLY A 229 -10.52 -7.70 1.10
CA GLY A 229 -9.44 -7.73 0.15
C GLY A 229 -8.23 -6.88 0.53
N ILE A 230 -7.05 -7.36 0.16
CA ILE A 230 -5.77 -6.65 0.21
C ILE A 230 -5.21 -6.69 -1.20
N LEU A 231 -4.95 -5.50 -1.75
CA LEU A 231 -4.51 -5.29 -3.12
C LEU A 231 -3.10 -4.70 -3.16
N ASP A 232 -2.48 -4.84 -4.33
CA ASP A 232 -1.26 -4.15 -4.73
C ASP A 232 0.00 -4.38 -3.87
N PHE A 233 0.74 -5.42 -4.24
CA PHE A 233 1.98 -5.82 -3.57
C PHE A 233 3.22 -5.17 -4.21
N GLY A 234 3.06 -4.10 -5.01
CA GLY A 234 4.16 -3.41 -5.71
C GLY A 234 5.27 -2.89 -4.79
N ASP A 235 4.90 -2.47 -3.58
CA ASP A 235 5.77 -1.81 -2.61
C ASP A 235 6.41 -2.77 -1.59
N MET A 236 6.22 -4.08 -1.76
CA MET A 236 6.81 -5.07 -0.85
C MET A 236 8.31 -4.86 -0.69
N ASN A 237 8.76 -4.85 0.56
CA ASN A 237 10.16 -4.68 0.92
C ASN A 237 10.46 -5.28 2.31
N TYR A 238 11.73 -5.58 2.56
CA TYR A 238 12.19 -5.83 3.93
C TYR A 238 12.21 -4.53 4.72
N GLY A 239 11.53 -4.54 5.86
CA GLY A 239 11.48 -3.41 6.76
C GLY A 239 11.24 -3.88 8.19
N TYR A 240 10.35 -3.18 8.89
CA TYR A 240 10.09 -3.41 10.31
C TYR A 240 8.59 -3.37 10.57
N TYR A 241 8.13 -4.11 11.57
CA TYR A 241 6.71 -4.16 11.93
C TYR A 241 6.12 -2.76 12.19
N ILE A 242 6.89 -1.89 12.84
CA ILE A 242 6.48 -0.52 13.13
C ILE A 242 6.28 0.34 11.86
N HIS A 243 6.87 -0.04 10.72
CA HIS A 243 6.70 0.67 9.46
C HIS A 243 5.31 0.46 8.88
N GLU A 244 4.81 -0.77 8.77
CA GLU A 244 3.46 -1.03 8.25
C GLU A 244 2.40 -0.40 9.15
N LEU A 245 2.60 -0.44 10.47
CA LEU A 245 1.71 0.25 11.41
C LEU A 245 1.66 1.76 11.15
N ALA A 246 2.81 2.40 10.98
CA ALA A 246 2.88 3.83 10.70
C ALA A 246 2.21 4.18 9.35
N ILE A 247 2.39 3.34 8.33
CA ILE A 247 1.76 3.47 7.01
C ILE A 247 0.24 3.37 7.13
N THR A 248 -0.25 2.33 7.82
CA THR A 248 -1.66 2.07 8.05
C THR A 248 -2.32 3.26 8.77
N ILE A 249 -1.72 3.74 9.88
CA ILE A 249 -2.23 4.88 10.63
C ILE A 249 -2.32 6.12 9.72
N MET A 250 -1.25 6.43 8.97
CA MET A 250 -1.19 7.62 8.12
C MET A 250 -2.33 7.66 7.09
N TYR A 251 -2.56 6.57 6.36
CA TYR A 251 -3.60 6.56 5.33
C TYR A 251 -5.02 6.53 5.91
N MET A 252 -5.25 5.82 7.01
CA MET A 252 -6.58 5.90 7.65
C MET A 252 -6.86 7.29 8.24
N MET A 253 -5.82 8.05 8.61
CA MET A 253 -5.96 9.45 9.02
C MET A 253 -6.48 10.35 7.90
N THR A 254 -6.18 10.08 6.62
CA THR A 254 -6.62 10.94 5.51
C THR A 254 -8.10 10.79 5.18
N GLU A 255 -8.71 9.69 5.62
CA GLU A 255 -10.11 9.38 5.37
C GLU A 255 -11.02 9.61 6.59
N HIS A 256 -10.47 9.99 7.74
CA HIS A 256 -11.25 10.24 8.96
C HIS A 256 -11.43 11.75 9.25
N PRO A 257 -12.65 12.21 9.63
CA PRO A 257 -12.90 13.63 9.95
C PRO A 257 -12.13 14.13 11.18
N ASP A 258 -11.80 13.22 12.11
CA ASP A 258 -10.94 13.48 13.27
C ASP A 258 -9.65 12.63 13.19
N PRO A 259 -8.64 13.02 12.38
CA PRO A 259 -7.49 12.17 12.06
C PRO A 259 -6.74 11.67 13.30
N VAL A 260 -6.55 12.51 14.31
CA VAL A 260 -5.76 12.13 15.50
C VAL A 260 -6.40 10.98 16.28
N GLN A 261 -7.72 10.80 16.22
CA GLN A 261 -8.43 9.72 16.93
C GLN A 261 -8.21 8.34 16.28
N VAL A 262 -7.75 8.30 15.03
CA VAL A 262 -7.56 7.07 14.25
C VAL A 262 -6.51 6.14 14.86
N GLY A 263 -5.43 6.73 15.41
CA GLY A 263 -4.27 5.95 15.86
C GLY A 263 -4.59 4.99 17.01
N GLY A 264 -5.52 5.32 17.91
CA GLY A 264 -5.86 4.51 19.07
C GLY A 264 -6.46 3.13 18.72
N PRO A 265 -7.60 3.07 18.01
CA PRO A 265 -8.20 1.81 17.61
C PRO A 265 -7.28 0.95 16.72
N ILE A 266 -6.57 1.56 15.76
CA ILE A 266 -5.60 0.82 14.91
C ILE A 266 -4.50 0.20 15.78
N LEU A 267 -3.92 0.98 16.70
CA LEU A 267 -2.87 0.49 17.58
C LEU A 267 -3.37 -0.67 18.47
N ALA A 268 -4.59 -0.58 19.01
CA ALA A 268 -5.19 -1.69 19.76
C ALA A 268 -5.34 -2.95 18.89
N GLY A 269 -5.79 -2.80 17.65
CA GLY A 269 -5.89 -3.89 16.69
C GLY A 269 -4.53 -4.54 16.42
N TRP A 270 -3.52 -3.71 16.17
CA TRP A 270 -2.15 -4.13 15.92
C TRP A 270 -1.55 -4.90 17.11
N GLU A 271 -1.59 -4.30 18.32
CA GLU A 271 -1.01 -4.90 19.53
C GLU A 271 -1.75 -6.17 20.00
N SER A 272 -2.99 -6.40 19.53
CA SER A 272 -3.69 -7.68 19.74
C SER A 272 -3.01 -8.87 19.04
N VAL A 273 -2.14 -8.61 18.05
CA VAL A 273 -1.37 -9.61 17.30
C VAL A 273 0.11 -9.51 17.65
N ILE A 274 0.67 -8.29 17.58
CA ILE A 274 2.09 -8.03 17.80
C ILE A 274 2.26 -6.84 18.76
N PRO A 275 2.50 -7.09 20.06
CA PRO A 275 2.79 -6.02 21.01
C PRO A 275 4.04 -5.23 20.59
N LEU A 276 4.01 -3.90 20.63
CA LEU A 276 5.17 -3.08 20.28
C LEU A 276 6.22 -3.11 21.40
N ASN A 277 7.49 -3.07 21.03
CA ASN A 277 8.56 -2.84 22.01
C ASN A 277 8.71 -1.34 22.31
N GLU A 278 9.42 -1.00 23.38
CA GLU A 278 9.56 0.38 23.85
C GLU A 278 10.19 1.32 22.81
N MET A 279 11.16 0.84 22.02
CA MET A 279 11.82 1.65 20.99
C MET A 279 10.89 1.89 19.79
N GLU A 280 10.10 0.88 19.41
CA GLU A 280 9.09 1.01 18.36
C GLU A 280 7.98 2.00 18.79
N LYS A 281 7.49 1.90 20.03
CA LYS A 281 6.50 2.84 20.59
C LYS A 281 7.00 4.27 20.56
N ASP A 282 8.23 4.50 21.03
CA ASP A 282 8.84 5.82 21.10
C ASP A 282 9.07 6.47 19.71
N CYS A 283 9.11 5.68 18.65
CA CYS A 283 9.32 6.16 17.29
C CYS A 283 8.03 6.27 16.46
N LEU A 284 6.90 5.71 16.92
CA LEU A 284 5.67 5.60 16.14
C LEU A 284 5.16 6.96 15.63
N TYR A 285 5.06 7.97 16.50
CA TYR A 285 4.63 9.31 16.13
C TYR A 285 5.46 9.87 14.97
N LEU A 286 6.78 9.78 15.08
CA LEU A 286 7.69 10.35 14.10
C LEU A 286 7.67 9.55 12.79
N LEU A 287 7.50 8.23 12.84
CA LEU A 287 7.33 7.39 11.65
C LEU A 287 6.04 7.73 10.88
N VAL A 288 4.92 7.98 11.56
CA VAL A 288 3.68 8.46 10.93
C VAL A 288 3.90 9.81 10.25
N MET A 289 4.58 10.74 10.93
CA MET A 289 4.96 12.04 10.37
C MET A 289 5.87 11.89 9.14
N SER A 290 6.82 10.94 9.19
CA SER A 290 7.72 10.64 8.07
C SER A 290 6.99 10.05 6.87
N ARG A 291 5.99 9.16 7.06
CA ARG A 291 5.17 8.64 5.95
C ARG A 291 4.34 9.74 5.31
N PHE A 292 3.80 10.69 6.09
CA PHE A 292 3.19 11.90 5.54
C PHE A 292 4.19 12.66 4.67
N CYS A 293 5.40 12.94 5.16
CA CYS A 293 6.41 13.63 4.36
C CYS A 293 6.73 12.89 3.06
N GLN A 294 6.90 11.58 3.12
CA GLN A 294 7.17 10.72 1.95
C GLN A 294 6.06 10.86 0.90
N SER A 295 4.80 10.65 1.30
CA SER A 295 3.64 10.78 0.41
C SER A 295 3.52 12.19 -0.19
N LEU A 296 3.68 13.24 0.62
CA LEU A 296 3.53 14.64 0.17
C LEU A 296 4.63 15.09 -0.79
N VAL A 297 5.88 14.79 -0.45
CA VAL A 297 7.05 15.17 -1.24
C VAL A 297 7.03 14.44 -2.57
N LEU A 298 6.83 13.12 -2.56
CA LEU A 298 6.81 12.32 -3.77
C LEU A 298 5.61 12.65 -4.64
N ALA A 299 4.43 12.90 -4.08
CA ALA A 299 3.28 13.37 -4.86
C ALA A 299 3.60 14.66 -5.64
N ARG A 300 4.18 15.67 -4.97
CA ARG A 300 4.54 16.94 -5.65
C ARG A 300 5.64 16.76 -6.67
N TYR A 301 6.64 15.92 -6.37
CA TYR A 301 7.69 15.58 -7.32
C TYR A 301 7.10 14.89 -8.56
N SER A 302 6.26 13.88 -8.40
CA SER A 302 5.60 13.18 -9.50
C SER A 302 4.75 14.12 -10.36
N VAL A 303 4.11 15.15 -9.77
CA VAL A 303 3.38 16.17 -10.54
C VAL A 303 4.30 16.99 -11.45
N THR A 304 5.56 17.22 -11.08
CA THR A 304 6.51 17.92 -11.95
C THR A 304 6.92 17.07 -13.17
N LEU A 305 6.86 15.75 -13.04
CA LEU A 305 7.16 14.81 -14.12
C LEU A 305 5.92 14.51 -14.98
N HIS A 306 4.75 14.48 -14.36
CA HIS A 306 3.47 14.06 -14.95
C HIS A 306 2.34 15.05 -14.59
N PRO A 307 2.42 16.31 -15.07
CA PRO A 307 1.46 17.36 -14.72
C PRO A 307 0.02 17.02 -15.14
N GLU A 308 -0.17 16.20 -16.17
CA GLU A 308 -1.47 15.71 -16.63
C GLU A 308 -2.22 14.86 -15.60
N ASN A 309 -1.51 14.28 -14.62
CA ASN A 309 -2.06 13.44 -13.57
C ASN A 309 -2.18 14.15 -12.21
N ALA A 310 -1.98 15.47 -12.18
CA ALA A 310 -1.93 16.24 -10.95
C ALA A 310 -3.16 16.05 -10.05
N GLU A 311 -4.36 15.94 -10.63
CA GLU A 311 -5.58 15.75 -9.85
C GLU A 311 -5.56 14.46 -9.01
N TYR A 312 -5.08 13.36 -9.61
CA TYR A 312 -4.96 12.04 -8.98
C TYR A 312 -3.81 12.00 -7.98
N LEU A 313 -2.61 12.41 -8.41
CA LEU A 313 -1.39 12.39 -7.58
C LEU A 313 -1.52 13.25 -6.32
N MET A 314 -2.35 14.30 -6.36
CA MET A 314 -2.54 15.22 -5.24
C MET A 314 -3.72 14.88 -4.33
N ILE A 315 -4.46 13.77 -4.52
CA ILE A 315 -5.61 13.40 -3.68
C ILE A 315 -5.21 13.33 -2.20
N THR A 316 -4.26 12.45 -1.87
CA THR A 316 -3.75 12.29 -0.51
C THR A 316 -3.06 13.57 -0.03
N SER A 317 -2.33 14.24 -0.93
CA SER A 317 -1.55 15.43 -0.58
C SER A 317 -2.41 16.61 -0.13
N ARG A 318 -3.54 16.85 -0.79
CA ARG A 318 -4.47 17.93 -0.44
C ARG A 318 -5.02 17.80 0.98
N LYS A 319 -5.33 16.58 1.42
CA LYS A 319 -5.79 16.31 2.79
C LYS A 319 -4.63 16.29 3.79
N GLY A 320 -3.52 15.64 3.41
CA GLY A 320 -2.40 15.32 4.30
C GLY A 320 -1.64 16.53 4.85
N VAL A 321 -1.50 17.62 4.10
CA VAL A 321 -0.76 18.82 4.58
C VAL A 321 -1.37 19.41 5.85
N GLY A 322 -2.71 19.49 5.91
CA GLY A 322 -3.42 20.01 7.09
C GLY A 322 -3.25 19.11 8.30
N ILE A 323 -3.32 17.78 8.08
CA ILE A 323 -3.15 16.77 9.13
C ILE A 323 -1.73 16.80 9.68
N LEU A 324 -0.73 16.82 8.80
CA LEU A 324 0.68 16.88 9.18
C LEU A 324 0.98 18.11 10.05
N LYS A 325 0.48 19.29 9.64
CA LYS A 325 0.61 20.54 10.43
C LYS A 325 -0.10 20.44 11.78
N LYS A 326 -1.28 19.81 11.84
CA LYS A 326 -2.03 19.59 13.09
C LYS A 326 -1.27 18.68 14.05
N LEU A 327 -0.76 17.54 13.57
CA LEU A 327 0.05 16.62 14.37
C LEU A 327 1.31 17.30 14.90
N TRP A 328 2.04 18.01 14.03
CA TRP A 328 3.23 18.77 14.42
C TRP A 328 2.95 19.78 15.54
N LYS A 329 1.84 20.53 15.41
CA LYS A 329 1.43 21.54 16.40
C LYS A 329 1.03 20.92 17.74
N LEU A 330 0.35 19.78 17.74
CA LEU A 330 0.00 19.04 18.96
C LEU A 330 1.24 18.48 19.65
N GLY A 331 2.21 18.01 18.85
CA GLY A 331 3.47 17.44 19.32
C GLY A 331 3.34 16.00 19.79
N LYS A 332 4.48 15.31 19.82
CA LYS A 332 4.61 13.88 20.12
C LYS A 332 3.85 13.46 21.38
N LYS A 333 4.12 14.14 22.50
CA LYS A 333 3.58 13.77 23.83
C LYS A 333 2.05 13.71 23.85
N GLU A 334 1.37 14.70 23.28
CA GLU A 334 -0.09 14.73 23.33
C GLU A 334 -0.72 13.78 22.32
N VAL A 335 -0.13 13.64 21.13
CA VAL A 335 -0.61 12.66 20.13
C VAL A 335 -0.46 11.24 20.66
N GLU A 336 0.70 10.88 21.20
CA GLU A 336 0.94 9.55 21.77
C GLU A 336 0.03 9.28 22.96
N LYS A 337 -0.14 10.26 23.86
CA LYS A 337 -1.08 10.12 24.98
C LYS A 337 -2.50 9.80 24.48
N MET A 338 -2.96 10.43 23.41
CA MET A 338 -4.27 10.13 22.82
C MET A 338 -4.31 8.71 22.25
N TRP A 339 -3.31 8.30 21.46
CA TRP A 339 -3.28 6.98 20.84
C TRP A 339 -3.19 5.85 21.87
N PHE A 340 -2.20 5.89 22.77
CA PHE A 340 -1.97 4.83 23.74
C PHE A 340 -3.09 4.74 24.79
N LYS A 341 -3.68 5.88 25.20
CA LYS A 341 -4.84 5.86 26.10
C LYS A 341 -6.06 5.24 25.42
N ALA A 342 -6.39 5.67 24.21
CA ALA A 342 -7.52 5.13 23.47
C ALA A 342 -7.33 3.63 23.14
N ALA A 343 -6.10 3.21 22.82
CA ALA A 343 -5.80 1.81 22.57
C ALA A 343 -6.03 0.92 23.81
N ALA A 344 -5.60 1.39 24.99
CA ALA A 344 -5.84 0.71 26.25
C ALA A 344 -7.34 0.61 26.57
N GLU A 345 -8.09 1.70 26.41
CA GLU A 345 -9.54 1.72 26.63
C GLU A 345 -10.28 0.75 25.70
N PHE A 346 -9.90 0.71 24.41
CA PHE A 346 -10.51 -0.17 23.41
C PHE A 346 -10.29 -1.65 23.73
N SER A 347 -9.10 -2.00 24.22
CA SER A 347 -8.72 -3.37 24.59
C SER A 347 -9.47 -3.89 25.82
N HIS A 348 -10.05 -3.00 26.65
CA HIS A 348 -10.87 -3.38 27.80
C HIS A 348 -12.35 -3.59 27.45
N THR A 349 -12.80 -3.11 26.28
CA THR A 349 -14.19 -3.19 25.82
C THR A 349 -14.49 -4.34 24.87
N LYS A 350 -13.46 -5.07 24.41
CA LYS A 350 -13.59 -6.32 23.64
C LYS A 350 -13.17 -7.49 24.49
#